data_AF-A0A929JPH2-F1
#
_entry.id   AF-A0A929JPH2-F1
#
_cell.length_a   1.000
_cell.length_b   1.000
_cell.length_c   1.000
_cell.angle_alpha   90.00
_cell.angle_beta   90.00
_cell.angle_gamma   90.00
#
_symmetry.space_group_name_H-M   'P 1'
#
loop_
_entity.id
_entity.type
_entity.pdbx_description
1 polymer ?
#
loop_
_entity_poly.entity_id
_entity_poly.type
_entity_poly.pdbx_seq_one_letter_code
_entity_poly.pdbx_strand_id
1 'polypeptide(L)'
;MNEYHREQSDAIVVVRDYLKTLPASAMASLKTRIRGYLGFRKDVDSFLRRHFSELCTEACFQNRYSACCSREGITTFFADVMINVLVSPEQEIDGLLQVLSVPNLSSKCVYLGKKGCLWRVKPIVCEMFLCEHARNAVFDKEPGALRQWERLKRREKRYTWPSRPVLFDDLETYFIEKGYCSSLMYLHNSPGLLRVKAQARGAKRAKAA
;
A
#
# COMPACT_ATOMS: atom_id res chain seq x y z
N MET A 1 -8.53 -16.34 -14.94
CA MET A 1 -7.92 -15.25 -14.14
C MET A 1 -8.86 -14.05 -14.23
N ASN A 2 -9.33 -13.51 -13.10
CA ASN A 2 -10.21 -12.34 -13.10
C ASN A 2 -9.41 -11.05 -13.40
N GLU A 3 -10.12 -9.94 -13.59
CA GLU A 3 -9.53 -8.64 -13.89
C GLU A 3 -8.55 -8.19 -12.80
N TYR A 4 -8.95 -8.28 -11.53
CA TYR A 4 -8.09 -7.94 -10.39
C TYR A 4 -6.75 -8.69 -10.43
N HIS A 5 -6.75 -10.01 -10.60
CA HIS A 5 -5.52 -10.81 -10.65
C HIS A 5 -4.59 -10.34 -11.77
N ARG A 6 -5.15 -10.06 -12.95
CA ARG A 6 -4.39 -9.59 -14.11
C ARG A 6 -3.79 -8.22 -13.87
N GLU A 7 -4.58 -7.26 -13.38
CA GLU A 7 -4.09 -5.91 -13.08
C GLU A 7 -2.92 -5.91 -12.09
N GLN A 8 -3.04 -6.74 -11.04
CA GLN A 8 -1.99 -6.87 -10.02
C GLN A 8 -0.74 -7.56 -10.59
N SER A 9 -0.89 -8.63 -11.38
CA SER A 9 0.25 -9.33 -11.98
C SER A 9 0.98 -8.45 -12.99
N ASP A 10 0.24 -7.72 -13.83
CA ASP A 10 0.81 -6.85 -14.87
C ASP A 10 1.64 -5.73 -14.24
N ALA A 11 1.14 -5.11 -13.17
CA ALA A 11 1.90 -4.09 -12.44
C ALA A 11 3.19 -4.66 -11.81
N ILE A 12 3.12 -5.86 -11.21
CA ILE A 12 4.30 -6.51 -10.62
C ILE A 12 5.34 -6.81 -11.69
N VAL A 13 4.93 -7.38 -12.82
CA VAL A 13 5.82 -7.72 -13.94
C VAL A 13 6.48 -6.47 -14.51
N VAL A 14 5.71 -5.42 -14.81
CA VAL A 14 6.23 -4.14 -15.32
C VAL A 14 7.29 -3.55 -14.39
N VAL A 15 6.98 -3.49 -13.09
CA VAL A 15 7.92 -2.95 -12.09
C VAL A 15 9.17 -3.82 -12.02
N ARG A 16 9.02 -5.14 -11.90
CA ARG A 16 10.14 -6.07 -11.75
C ARG A 16 11.08 -6.00 -12.95
N ASP A 17 10.53 -6.04 -14.15
CA ASP A 17 11.32 -6.09 -15.37
C ASP A 17 12.05 -4.76 -15.58
N TYR A 18 11.39 -3.62 -15.34
CA TYR A 18 12.06 -2.33 -15.40
C TYR A 18 13.17 -2.20 -14.36
N LEU A 19 12.91 -2.56 -13.09
CA LEU A 19 13.90 -2.47 -12.01
C LEU A 19 15.15 -3.32 -12.29
N LYS A 20 15.02 -4.46 -12.98
CA LYS A 20 16.15 -5.30 -13.42
C LYS A 20 17.07 -4.62 -14.46
N THR A 21 16.55 -3.66 -15.22
CA THR A 21 17.35 -2.89 -16.19
C THR A 21 18.14 -1.74 -15.57
N LEU A 22 17.84 -1.37 -14.32
CA LEU A 22 18.43 -0.18 -13.71
C LEU A 22 19.87 -0.43 -13.23
N PRO A 23 20.77 0.54 -13.42
CA PRO A 23 22.08 0.49 -12.79
C PRO A 23 21.96 0.59 -11.26
N ALA A 24 22.95 0.07 -10.56
CA ALA A 24 22.98 0.06 -9.09
C ALA A 24 22.81 1.46 -8.46
N SER A 25 23.32 2.51 -9.12
CA SER A 25 23.16 3.91 -8.66
C SER A 25 21.72 4.40 -8.72
N ALA A 26 20.99 4.08 -9.79
CA ALA A 26 19.56 4.41 -9.93
C ALA A 26 18.73 3.62 -8.90
N MET A 27 19.05 2.34 -8.72
CA MET A 27 18.43 1.50 -7.68
C MET A 27 18.62 2.09 -6.27
N ALA A 28 19.84 2.53 -5.95
CA ALA A 28 20.17 3.16 -4.67
C ALA A 28 19.44 4.51 -4.47
N SER A 29 19.28 5.28 -5.55
CA SER A 29 18.51 6.53 -5.55
C SER A 29 17.04 6.26 -5.21
N LEU A 30 16.40 5.28 -5.86
CA LEU A 30 15.02 4.89 -5.57
C LEU A 30 14.85 4.42 -4.11
N LYS A 31 15.77 3.59 -3.62
CA LYS A 31 15.78 3.14 -2.21
C LYS A 31 15.91 4.31 -1.24
N THR A 32 16.70 5.32 -1.59
CA THR A 32 16.85 6.53 -0.79
C THR A 32 15.55 7.34 -0.77
N ARG A 33 14.87 7.50 -1.90
CA ARG A 33 13.57 8.20 -2.00
C ARG A 33 12.50 7.57 -1.11
N ILE A 34 12.44 6.24 -1.03
CA ILE A 34 11.41 5.54 -0.25
C ILE A 34 11.76 5.36 1.23
N ARG A 35 12.98 5.74 1.68
CA ARG A 35 13.45 5.52 3.05
C ARG A 35 12.52 6.11 4.11
N GLY A 36 12.05 7.34 3.88
CA GLY A 36 11.12 8.01 4.80
C GLY A 36 9.77 7.28 4.91
N TYR A 37 9.30 6.67 3.82
CA TYR A 37 8.08 5.86 3.83
C TYR A 37 8.30 4.55 4.59
N LEU A 38 9.40 3.85 4.36
CA LEU A 38 9.72 2.63 5.11
C LEU A 38 9.86 2.88 6.61
N GLY A 39 10.42 4.03 7.01
CA GLY A 39 10.44 4.45 8.42
C GLY A 39 9.02 4.63 8.98
N PHE A 40 8.14 5.30 8.24
CA PHE A 40 6.72 5.38 8.60
C PHE A 40 6.06 4.00 8.73
N ARG A 41 6.33 3.07 7.80
CA ARG A 41 5.77 1.71 7.85
C ARG A 41 6.24 0.92 9.07
N LYS A 42 7.49 1.08 9.49
CA LYS A 42 8.01 0.49 10.75
C LYS A 42 7.29 1.04 11.98
N ASP A 43 6.98 2.34 12.01
CA ASP A 43 6.25 2.95 13.12
C ASP A 43 4.80 2.43 13.19
N VAL A 44 4.15 2.25 12.03
CA VAL A 44 2.80 1.65 11.95
C VAL A 44 2.83 0.21 12.42
N ASP A 45 3.76 -0.62 11.91
CA ASP A 45 3.90 -2.02 12.33
C ASP A 45 4.14 -2.13 13.84
N SER A 46 5.02 -1.29 14.40
CA SER A 46 5.28 -1.25 15.84
C SER A 46 4.03 -0.89 16.65
N PHE A 47 3.24 0.08 16.17
CA PHE A 47 1.96 0.45 16.78
C PHE A 47 0.95 -0.71 16.73
N LEU A 48 0.78 -1.33 15.57
CA LEU A 48 -0.15 -2.45 15.39
C LEU A 48 0.25 -3.66 16.25
N ARG A 49 1.54 -3.99 16.31
CA ARG A 49 2.04 -5.07 17.18
C ARG A 49 1.78 -4.79 18.65
N ARG A 50 2.01 -3.56 19.10
CA ARG A 50 1.84 -3.19 20.52
C ARG A 50 0.38 -3.24 20.96
N HIS A 51 -0.54 -2.71 20.15
CA HIS A 51 -1.93 -2.50 20.60
C HIS A 51 -2.94 -3.49 20.02
N PHE A 52 -2.62 -4.18 18.93
CA PHE A 52 -3.59 -4.99 18.17
C PHE A 52 -3.16 -6.43 17.91
N SER A 53 -1.96 -6.86 18.34
CA SER A 53 -1.46 -8.20 18.04
C SER A 53 -2.36 -9.31 18.60
N GLU A 54 -2.77 -9.23 19.85
CA GLU A 54 -3.64 -10.23 20.49
C GLU A 54 -5.00 -10.34 19.76
N LEU A 55 -5.66 -9.20 19.55
CA LEU A 55 -6.97 -9.13 18.87
C LEU A 55 -6.90 -9.64 17.43
N CYS A 56 -5.88 -9.23 16.67
CA CYS A 56 -5.75 -9.64 15.27
C CYS A 56 -5.33 -11.11 15.13
N THR A 57 -4.65 -11.68 16.11
CA THR A 57 -4.17 -13.09 16.05
C THR A 57 -5.27 -14.06 16.45
N GLU A 58 -5.93 -13.84 17.59
CA GLU A 58 -6.93 -14.74 18.14
C GLU A 58 -8.29 -14.62 17.41
N ALA A 59 -8.77 -13.41 17.16
CA ALA A 59 -10.10 -13.22 16.54
C ALA A 59 -10.10 -13.27 15.00
N CYS A 60 -9.02 -12.84 14.32
CA CYS A 60 -9.05 -12.68 12.87
C CYS A 60 -8.41 -13.84 12.08
N PHE A 61 -7.32 -14.43 12.57
CA PHE A 61 -6.64 -15.52 11.86
C PHE A 61 -7.12 -16.91 12.31
N GLN A 62 -7.32 -17.14 13.61
CA GLN A 62 -7.79 -18.43 14.14
C GLN A 62 -9.30 -18.64 13.87
N ASN A 63 -10.14 -17.67 14.21
CA ASN A 63 -11.61 -17.76 14.01
C ASN A 63 -12.07 -17.49 12.56
N ARG A 64 -11.13 -17.33 11.61
CA ARG A 64 -11.38 -17.12 10.18
C ARG A 64 -12.27 -15.93 9.80
N TYR A 65 -12.55 -15.00 10.72
CA TYR A 65 -13.39 -13.82 10.48
C TYR A 65 -12.75 -12.86 9.46
N SER A 66 -11.43 -12.61 9.60
CA SER A 66 -10.58 -11.87 8.66
C SER A 66 -11.23 -10.63 8.00
N ALA A 67 -12.02 -9.83 8.73
CA ALA A 67 -12.73 -8.66 8.17
C ALA A 67 -11.79 -7.61 7.56
N CYS A 68 -10.52 -7.56 8.00
CA CYS A 68 -9.48 -6.70 7.43
C CYS A 68 -8.84 -7.25 6.13
N CYS A 69 -9.06 -8.53 5.81
CA CYS A 69 -8.49 -9.22 4.65
C CYS A 69 -9.61 -9.77 3.77
N SER A 70 -10.28 -8.89 3.03
CA SER A 70 -11.32 -9.28 2.07
C SER A 70 -10.74 -10.09 0.89
N ARG A 71 -11.60 -10.84 0.21
CA ARG A 71 -11.25 -11.78 -0.87
C ARG A 71 -10.39 -11.16 -1.97
N GLU A 72 -10.88 -10.10 -2.62
CA GLU A 72 -10.28 -9.45 -3.80
C GLU A 72 -10.69 -7.96 -3.86
N GLY A 73 -10.43 -7.19 -2.79
CA GLY A 73 -10.97 -5.82 -2.68
C GLY A 73 -10.05 -4.79 -2.04
N ILE A 74 -8.76 -5.10 -1.90
CA ILE A 74 -7.80 -4.11 -1.40
C ILE A 74 -7.30 -3.30 -2.59
N THR A 75 -7.57 -1.99 -2.58
CA THR A 75 -6.95 -1.07 -3.52
C THR A 75 -5.43 -1.08 -3.29
N THR A 76 -4.69 -1.48 -4.31
CA THR A 76 -3.22 -1.45 -4.33
C THR A 76 -2.77 -0.35 -5.27
N PHE A 77 -2.04 0.64 -4.76
CA PHE A 77 -1.46 1.65 -5.63
C PHE A 77 -0.27 1.07 -6.39
N PHE A 78 0.02 1.59 -7.59
CA PHE A 78 1.23 1.23 -8.33
C PHE A 78 2.50 1.47 -7.49
N ALA A 79 2.51 2.54 -6.69
CA ALA A 79 3.58 2.82 -5.75
C ALA A 79 3.76 1.75 -4.65
N ASP A 80 2.68 1.09 -4.19
CA ASP A 80 2.80 -0.03 -3.25
C ASP A 80 3.53 -1.21 -3.90
N VAL A 81 3.17 -1.54 -5.16
CA VAL A 81 3.85 -2.58 -5.96
C VAL A 81 5.32 -2.24 -6.12
N MET A 82 5.62 -1.02 -6.57
CA MET A 82 6.98 -0.55 -6.77
C MET A 82 7.84 -0.68 -5.52
N ILE A 83 7.34 -0.18 -4.38
CA ILE A 83 8.06 -0.22 -3.12
C ILE A 83 8.30 -1.65 -2.68
N ASN A 84 7.29 -2.53 -2.80
CA ASN A 84 7.42 -3.92 -2.40
C ASN A 84 8.44 -4.68 -3.26
N VAL A 85 8.37 -4.56 -4.60
CA VAL A 85 9.36 -5.19 -5.50
C VAL A 85 10.76 -4.68 -5.22
N LEU A 86 10.92 -3.38 -4.98
CA LEU A 86 12.23 -2.75 -4.72
C LEU A 86 12.95 -3.26 -3.46
N VAL A 87 12.21 -3.78 -2.47
CA VAL A 87 12.74 -4.20 -1.16
C VAL A 87 12.60 -5.70 -0.87
N SER A 88 11.95 -6.44 -1.77
CA SER A 88 11.75 -7.88 -1.62
C SER A 88 12.79 -8.68 -2.42
N PRO A 89 13.15 -9.89 -1.98
CA PRO A 89 13.89 -10.85 -2.78
C PRO A 89 13.01 -11.34 -3.93
N GLU A 90 13.63 -11.77 -5.03
CA GLU A 90 12.92 -12.29 -6.19
C GLU A 90 11.96 -13.43 -5.82
N GLN A 91 12.34 -14.32 -4.89
CA GLN A 91 11.51 -15.45 -4.48
C GLN A 91 10.19 -15.02 -3.82
N GLU A 92 10.17 -13.90 -3.10
CA GLU A 92 8.93 -13.37 -2.53
C GLU A 92 8.02 -12.77 -3.61
N ILE A 93 8.62 -12.16 -4.64
CA ILE A 93 7.88 -11.62 -5.79
C ILE A 93 7.33 -12.74 -6.67
N ASP A 94 8.08 -13.82 -6.88
CA ASP A 94 7.62 -15.01 -7.58
C ASP A 94 6.44 -15.66 -6.83
N GLY A 95 6.48 -15.68 -5.49
CA GLY A 95 5.36 -16.13 -4.67
C GLY A 95 4.08 -15.31 -4.86
N LEU A 96 4.19 -13.98 -5.01
CA LEU A 96 3.04 -13.11 -5.32
C LEU A 96 2.47 -13.42 -6.72
N LEU A 97 3.32 -13.56 -7.72
CA LEU A 97 2.89 -13.89 -9.09
C LEU A 97 2.26 -15.29 -9.17
N GLN A 98 2.80 -16.25 -8.41
CA GLN A 98 2.25 -17.61 -8.35
C GLN A 98 0.80 -17.60 -7.87
N VAL A 99 0.50 -16.92 -6.75
CA VAL A 99 -0.88 -16.88 -6.23
C VAL A 99 -1.84 -16.10 -7.13
N LEU A 100 -1.33 -15.13 -7.90
CA LEU A 100 -2.14 -14.38 -8.87
C LEU A 100 -2.41 -15.19 -10.15
N SER A 101 -1.55 -16.16 -10.50
CA SER A 101 -1.71 -16.98 -11.70
C SER A 101 -2.86 -18.01 -11.60
N VAL A 102 -3.34 -18.30 -10.40
CA VAL A 102 -4.43 -19.23 -10.13
C VAL A 102 -5.69 -18.50 -9.67
N PRO A 103 -6.91 -18.98 -9.98
CA PRO A 103 -8.14 -18.39 -9.45
C PRO A 103 -8.20 -18.45 -7.92
N ASN A 104 -8.56 -17.35 -7.25
CA ASN A 104 -8.78 -17.37 -5.81
C ASN A 104 -10.17 -17.92 -5.47
N LEU A 105 -10.23 -19.20 -5.11
CA LEU A 105 -11.47 -19.88 -4.69
C LEU A 105 -11.81 -19.66 -3.20
N SER A 106 -10.89 -19.05 -2.44
CA SER A 106 -11.07 -18.76 -1.01
C SER A 106 -11.99 -17.55 -0.81
N SER A 107 -12.63 -17.45 0.36
CA SER A 107 -13.29 -16.22 0.82
C SER A 107 -12.30 -15.17 1.35
N LYS A 108 -11.01 -15.51 1.47
CA LYS A 108 -9.94 -14.65 2.01
C LYS A 108 -9.09 -14.02 0.91
N CYS A 109 -8.32 -13.01 1.30
CA CYS A 109 -7.34 -12.34 0.45
C CYS A 109 -6.42 -13.34 -0.28
N VAL A 110 -6.26 -13.17 -1.60
CA VAL A 110 -5.36 -14.00 -2.44
C VAL A 110 -3.91 -14.02 -1.94
N TYR A 111 -3.47 -12.96 -1.25
CA TYR A 111 -2.12 -12.83 -0.72
C TYR A 111 -1.94 -13.42 0.68
N LEU A 112 -2.95 -14.09 1.25
CA LEU A 112 -2.85 -14.68 2.58
C LEU A 112 -2.31 -16.12 2.50
N GLY A 113 -1.04 -16.29 2.86
CA GLY A 113 -0.39 -17.60 2.95
C GLY A 113 -0.42 -18.19 4.37
N LYS A 114 0.14 -19.40 4.53
CA LYS A 114 0.19 -20.12 5.83
C LYS A 114 0.93 -19.36 6.93
N LYS A 115 1.90 -18.52 6.57
CA LYS A 115 2.73 -17.73 7.49
C LYS A 115 2.29 -16.26 7.60
N GLY A 116 1.15 -15.90 7.01
CA GLY A 116 0.66 -14.53 6.94
C GLY A 116 0.65 -13.97 5.52
N CYS A 117 0.60 -12.64 5.41
CA CYS A 117 0.57 -11.95 4.12
C CYS A 117 1.86 -12.20 3.34
N LEU A 118 1.74 -12.47 2.04
CA LEU A 118 2.87 -12.68 1.13
C LEU A 118 3.60 -11.37 0.77
N TRP A 119 2.98 -10.22 1.00
CA TRP A 119 3.64 -8.92 0.82
C TRP A 119 4.63 -8.66 1.95
N ARG A 120 5.88 -8.35 1.59
CA ARG A 120 6.87 -7.84 2.55
C ARG A 120 6.48 -6.48 3.09
N VAL A 121 6.00 -5.59 2.20
CA VAL A 121 5.43 -4.30 2.55
C VAL A 121 3.99 -4.29 2.04
N LYS A 122 3.02 -4.52 2.94
CA LYS A 122 1.59 -4.59 2.57
C LYS A 122 1.15 -3.29 1.87
N PRO A 123 0.17 -3.34 0.96
CA PRO A 123 -0.46 -2.13 0.43
C PRO A 123 -0.87 -1.18 1.56
N ILE A 124 -0.67 0.13 1.37
CA ILE A 124 -0.90 1.11 2.44
C ILE A 124 -2.34 1.10 2.96
N VAL A 125 -3.31 0.90 2.07
CA VAL A 125 -4.72 0.77 2.44
C VAL A 125 -4.93 -0.40 3.40
N CYS A 126 -4.24 -1.53 3.18
CA CYS A 126 -4.33 -2.69 4.06
C CYS A 126 -3.68 -2.43 5.43
N GLU A 127 -2.50 -1.82 5.46
CA GLU A 127 -1.78 -1.58 6.72
C GLU A 127 -2.45 -0.50 7.58
N MET A 128 -3.09 0.47 6.93
CA MET A 128 -3.77 1.57 7.59
C MET A 128 -5.25 1.26 7.88
N PHE A 129 -5.68 0.01 7.68
CA PHE A 129 -7.03 -0.43 7.98
C PHE A 129 -7.12 -1.10 9.36
N LEU A 130 -8.11 -0.67 10.14
CA LEU A 130 -8.53 -1.32 11.38
C LEU A 130 -10.05 -1.53 11.30
N CYS A 131 -10.50 -2.77 11.48
CA CYS A 131 -11.93 -3.05 11.52
C CYS A 131 -12.60 -2.39 12.73
N GLU A 132 -13.91 -2.17 12.65
CA GLU A 132 -14.68 -1.55 13.73
C GLU A 132 -14.51 -2.28 15.06
N HIS A 133 -14.58 -3.61 15.05
CA HIS A 133 -14.36 -4.43 16.26
C HIS A 133 -13.01 -4.13 16.93
N ALA A 134 -11.91 -4.13 16.16
CA ALA A 134 -10.59 -3.85 16.68
C ALA A 134 -10.48 -2.41 17.21
N ARG A 135 -11.07 -1.44 16.50
CA ARG A 135 -11.09 -0.03 16.92
C ARG A 135 -11.80 0.14 18.26
N ASN A 136 -12.99 -0.42 18.42
CA ASN A 136 -13.76 -0.30 19.66
C ASN A 136 -13.04 -1.02 20.82
N ALA A 137 -12.51 -2.22 20.57
CA ALA A 137 -11.83 -3.00 21.60
C ALA A 137 -10.60 -2.30 22.20
N VAL A 138 -9.86 -1.53 21.39
CA VAL A 138 -8.62 -0.84 21.81
C VAL A 138 -8.87 0.63 22.16
N PHE A 139 -9.49 1.40 21.27
CA PHE A 139 -9.54 2.86 21.42
C PHE A 139 -10.46 3.33 22.54
N ASP A 140 -11.52 2.57 22.86
CA ASP A 140 -12.42 2.90 23.97
C ASP A 140 -11.71 2.77 25.32
N LYS A 141 -10.75 1.84 25.42
CA LYS A 141 -9.96 1.56 26.63
C LYS A 141 -8.67 2.37 26.70
N GLU A 142 -8.09 2.71 25.55
CA GLU A 142 -6.80 3.40 25.45
C GLU A 142 -6.88 4.66 24.57
N PRO A 143 -7.33 5.81 25.10
CA PRO A 143 -7.39 7.07 24.35
C PRO A 143 -6.01 7.54 23.82
N GLY A 144 -4.93 7.12 24.48
CA GLY A 144 -3.56 7.37 24.01
C GLY A 144 -3.26 6.68 22.68
N ALA A 145 -3.72 5.45 22.49
CA ALA A 145 -3.55 4.70 21.24
C ALA A 145 -4.32 5.37 20.09
N LEU A 146 -5.52 5.88 20.35
CA LEU A 146 -6.29 6.64 19.36
C LEU A 146 -5.54 7.90 18.89
N ARG A 147 -4.99 8.69 19.82
CA ARG A 147 -4.20 9.88 19.45
C ARG A 147 -2.96 9.53 18.62
N GLN A 148 -2.29 8.44 18.95
CA GLN A 148 -1.15 7.94 18.18
C GLN A 148 -1.57 7.49 16.78
N TRP A 149 -2.68 6.78 16.66
CA TRP A 149 -3.25 6.35 15.38
C TRP A 149 -3.61 7.54 14.48
N GLU A 150 -4.27 8.57 15.02
CA GLU A 150 -4.57 9.80 14.27
C GLU A 150 -3.30 10.53 13.80
N ARG A 151 -2.22 10.48 14.57
CA ARG A 151 -0.91 10.99 14.13
C ARG A 151 -0.36 10.17 12.97
N LEU A 152 -0.49 8.84 12.99
CA LEU A 152 -0.08 7.97 11.89
C LEU A 152 -0.92 8.23 10.62
N LYS A 153 -2.26 8.34 10.72
CA LYS A 153 -3.12 8.71 9.58
C LYS A 153 -2.77 10.06 8.98
N ARG A 154 -2.41 11.07 9.81
CA ARG A 154 -1.93 12.36 9.28
C ARG A 154 -0.58 12.24 8.57
N ARG A 155 0.29 11.32 9.00
CA ARG A 155 1.57 11.03 8.32
C ARG A 155 1.34 10.30 7.00
N GLU A 156 0.44 9.31 6.98
CA GLU A 156 0.02 8.57 5.78
C GLU A 156 -0.34 9.52 4.62
N LYS A 157 -1.14 10.56 4.90
CA LYS A 157 -1.54 11.57 3.91
C LYS A 157 -0.36 12.28 3.24
N ARG A 158 0.86 12.25 3.78
CA ARG A 158 2.06 12.80 3.11
C ARG A 158 2.58 11.92 1.98
N TYR A 159 2.14 10.67 1.93
CA TYR A 159 2.54 9.70 0.91
C TYR A 159 1.43 9.47 -0.12
N THR A 160 0.16 9.60 0.27
CA THR A 160 -0.98 9.19 -0.56
C THR A 160 -1.99 10.29 -0.91
N TRP A 161 -2.01 11.43 -0.22
CA TRP A 161 -3.05 12.45 -0.42
C TRP A 161 -2.57 13.62 -1.29
N PRO A 162 -3.00 13.72 -2.56
CA PRO A 162 -2.34 14.58 -3.54
C PRO A 162 -2.88 16.02 -3.56
N SER A 163 -3.27 16.55 -2.39
CA SER A 163 -3.47 18.00 -2.25
C SER A 163 -2.14 18.78 -2.24
N ARG A 164 -1.01 18.07 -2.31
CA ARG A 164 0.37 18.54 -2.44
C ARG A 164 1.20 17.42 -3.10
N PRO A 165 2.45 17.68 -3.50
CA PRO A 165 3.36 16.61 -3.90
C PRO A 165 3.46 15.54 -2.82
N VAL A 166 3.35 14.28 -3.22
CA VAL A 166 3.39 13.12 -2.34
C VAL A 166 4.15 11.99 -3.01
N LEU A 167 4.78 11.14 -2.21
CA LEU A 167 5.66 10.08 -2.71
C LEU A 167 4.96 9.18 -3.75
N PHE A 168 3.71 8.77 -3.53
CA PHE A 168 3.04 7.85 -4.46
C PHE A 168 2.85 8.49 -5.84
N ASP A 169 2.59 9.79 -5.87
CA ASP A 169 2.50 10.56 -7.11
C ASP A 169 3.85 10.58 -7.83
N ASP A 170 4.92 10.93 -7.11
CA ASP A 170 6.28 11.01 -7.66
C ASP A 170 6.78 9.66 -8.21
N LEU A 171 6.42 8.56 -7.54
CA LEU A 171 6.80 7.20 -7.97
C LEU A 171 6.03 6.76 -9.23
N GLU A 172 4.76 7.12 -9.35
CA GLU A 172 3.99 6.89 -10.59
C GLU A 172 4.55 7.74 -11.73
N THR A 173 4.79 9.04 -11.50
CA THR A 173 5.39 9.95 -12.48
C THR A 173 6.73 9.40 -12.99
N TYR A 174 7.57 8.87 -12.11
CA TYR A 174 8.86 8.28 -12.49
C TYR A 174 8.72 7.14 -13.53
N PHE A 175 7.68 6.31 -13.44
CA PHE A 175 7.44 5.24 -14.43
C PHE A 175 6.75 5.76 -15.69
N ILE A 176 5.85 6.73 -15.57
CA ILE A 176 5.18 7.38 -16.71
C ILE A 176 6.21 8.07 -17.61
N GLU A 177 7.19 8.77 -17.02
CA GLU A 177 8.31 9.41 -17.76
C GLU A 177 9.19 8.41 -18.53
N LYS A 178 9.05 7.10 -18.25
CA LYS A 178 9.75 6.01 -18.94
C LYS A 178 8.85 5.26 -19.92
N GLY A 179 7.62 5.75 -20.15
CA GLY A 179 6.67 5.18 -21.09
C GLY A 179 5.83 4.04 -20.54
N TYR A 180 5.87 3.76 -19.23
CA TYR A 180 5.03 2.74 -18.61
C TYR A 180 3.66 3.29 -18.23
N CYS A 181 2.65 2.43 -18.30
CA CYS A 181 1.28 2.71 -17.87
C CYS A 181 0.73 1.50 -17.11
N SER A 182 -0.07 1.76 -16.07
CA SER A 182 -0.77 0.72 -15.31
C SER A 182 -2.11 1.27 -14.81
N SER A 183 -3.14 0.42 -14.76
CA SER A 183 -4.44 0.80 -14.17
C SER A 183 -4.33 1.14 -12.67
N LEU A 184 -3.28 0.64 -12.00
CA LEU A 184 -3.00 0.94 -10.59
C LEU A 184 -2.37 2.31 -10.34
N MET A 185 -2.07 3.09 -11.39
CA MET A 185 -1.54 4.46 -11.29
C MET A 185 -2.66 5.45 -10.92
N TYR A 186 -3.30 5.22 -9.78
CA TYR A 186 -4.51 5.94 -9.37
C TYR A 186 -4.25 7.44 -9.16
N LEU A 187 -3.03 7.85 -8.80
CA LEU A 187 -2.73 9.28 -8.64
C LEU A 187 -2.81 10.01 -9.99
N HIS A 188 -2.65 9.30 -11.11
CA HIS A 188 -2.73 9.85 -12.47
C HIS A 188 -4.02 9.49 -13.20
N ASN A 189 -4.69 8.41 -12.81
CA ASN A 189 -5.85 7.88 -13.54
C ASN A 189 -7.18 8.04 -12.80
N SER A 190 -7.19 8.15 -11.46
CA SER A 190 -8.44 8.24 -10.69
C SER A 190 -9.08 9.62 -10.80
N PRO A 191 -10.33 9.74 -11.31
CA PRO A 191 -11.01 11.03 -11.42
C PRO A 191 -11.14 11.75 -10.07
N GLY A 192 -11.31 11.00 -8.98
CA GLY A 192 -11.40 11.55 -7.62
C GLY A 192 -10.09 12.19 -7.17
N LEU A 193 -8.96 11.50 -7.36
CA LEU A 193 -7.64 12.02 -6.95
C LEU A 193 -7.18 13.16 -7.85
N LEU A 194 -7.51 13.11 -9.15
CA LEU A 194 -7.27 14.21 -10.08
C LEU A 194 -8.05 15.47 -9.69
N ARG A 195 -9.30 15.33 -9.23
CA ARG A 195 -10.10 16.46 -8.71
C ARG A 195 -9.45 17.08 -7.47
N VAL A 196 -8.94 16.28 -6.54
CA VAL A 196 -8.22 16.77 -5.35
C VAL A 196 -6.97 17.57 -5.75
N LYS A 197 -6.18 17.08 -6.72
CA LYS A 197 -5.02 17.80 -7.28
C LYS A 197 -5.43 19.15 -7.88
N ALA A 198 -6.49 19.15 -8.70
CA ALA A 198 -6.99 20.36 -9.36
C ALA A 198 -7.44 21.41 -8.35
N GLN A 199 -8.20 21.01 -7.33
CA GLN A 199 -8.65 21.91 -6.25
C GLN A 199 -7.47 22.52 -5.48
N ALA A 200 -6.47 21.72 -5.14
CA ALA A 200 -5.28 22.21 -4.45
C ALA A 200 -4.48 23.22 -5.30
N ARG A 201 -4.36 22.98 -6.61
CA ARG A 201 -3.72 23.92 -7.55
C ARG A 201 -4.50 25.23 -7.65
N GLY A 202 -5.84 25.15 -7.76
CA GLY A 202 -6.73 26.31 -7.77
C GLY A 202 -6.61 27.15 -6.50
N ALA A 203 -6.66 26.51 -5.32
CA ALA A 203 -6.52 27.19 -4.03
C ALA A 203 -5.14 27.87 -3.85
N LYS A 204 -4.06 27.28 -4.40
CA LYS A 204 -2.73 27.92 -4.39
C LYS A 204 -2.68 29.15 -5.27
N ARG A 205 -3.28 29.09 -6.47
CA ARG A 205 -3.34 30.24 -7.40
C ARG A 205 -4.14 31.40 -6.80
N ALA A 206 -5.28 31.12 -6.18
CA ALA A 206 -6.13 32.13 -5.54
C ALA A 206 -5.46 32.80 -4.33
N LYS A 207 -4.50 32.15 -3.67
CA LYS A 207 -3.72 32.73 -2.56
C LYS A 207 -2.50 33.54 -3.01
N ALA A 208 -2.11 33.42 -4.28
CA ALA A 208 -0.94 34.08 -4.87
C ALA A 208 -1.31 35.28 -5.74
N ALA A 209 -2.62 35.51 -5.95
CA ALA A 209 -3.20 36.69 -6.59
C ALA A 209 -3.72 37.63 -5.49
#